data_AF-I0ICX9-F1
#
_entry.id   AF-I0ICX9-F1
#
_cell.length_a   1.000
_cell.length_b   1.000
_cell.length_c   1.000
_cell.angle_alpha   90.00
_cell.angle_beta   90.00
_cell.angle_gamma   90.00
#
_symmetry.space_group_name_H-M   'P 1'
#
loop_
_entity.id
_entity.type
_entity.pdbx_description
1 polymer ?
#
loop_
_entity_poly.entity_id
_entity_poly.type
_entity_poly.pdbx_seq_one_letter_code
_entity_poly.pdbx_strand_id
1 'polypeptide(L)'
;MDDFCWFGIAVMVSVAGWMLGRRAGSAGDRTARLAAILGVVLLIAWTWLLRHPAVGVRLVPVSLLARVEGTGSVPMFALILGVCWERARVARQRAVVGWAVALGIVYLANGGGWLLQQTPDAVMGRSTRATGSEALVMQSQDFSCVPAACATLLRRWGEPASEANMARLTRTRAGSGSTMLRALEGLSERLAGADLRPVLLQVDYADLVRLPMPLITPLQNEASRRHMVAIDRRVAAGYVLLDPIDGVYWIGDDQLASSFIGQVIVLEERR
;
A
#
# COMPACT_ATOMS: atom_id res chain seq x y z
N MET A 1 5.32 -14.68 10.41
CA MET A 1 5.40 -13.64 11.46
C MET A 1 4.11 -12.85 11.41
N ASP A 2 3.42 -12.74 12.54
CA ASP A 2 2.15 -12.03 12.64
C ASP A 2 2.35 -10.50 12.47
N ASP A 3 1.27 -9.80 12.16
CA ASP A 3 1.30 -8.35 11.98
C ASP A 3 1.67 -7.62 13.28
N PHE A 4 1.34 -8.21 14.44
CA PHE A 4 1.69 -7.69 15.76
C PHE A 4 3.21 -7.63 15.99
N CYS A 5 3.95 -8.70 15.68
CA CYS A 5 5.41 -8.70 15.75
C CYS A 5 6.01 -7.62 14.84
N TRP A 6 5.43 -7.38 13.66
CA TRP A 6 5.89 -6.33 12.76
C TRP A 6 5.73 -4.93 13.34
N PHE A 7 4.61 -4.65 14.03
CA PHE A 7 4.46 -3.39 14.75
C PHE A 7 5.54 -3.24 15.84
N GLY A 8 5.79 -4.30 16.61
CA GLY A 8 6.86 -4.33 17.60
C GLY A 8 8.24 -4.06 17.00
N ILE A 9 8.55 -4.66 15.84
CA ILE A 9 9.79 -4.41 15.09
C ILE A 9 9.87 -2.95 14.66
N ALA A 10 8.80 -2.36 14.12
CA ALA A 10 8.79 -0.96 13.71
C ALA A 10 9.08 -0.02 14.90
N VAL A 11 8.52 -0.29 16.08
CA VAL A 11 8.81 0.44 17.32
C VAL A 11 10.27 0.27 17.71
N MET A 12 10.78 -0.97 17.76
CA MET A 12 12.17 -1.25 18.15
C MET A 12 13.18 -0.58 17.21
N VAL A 13 12.97 -0.67 15.90
CA VAL A 13 13.84 -0.04 14.89
C VAL A 13 13.79 1.48 15.01
N SER A 14 12.62 2.06 15.33
CA SER A 14 12.50 3.50 15.57
C SER A 14 13.25 3.96 16.83
N VAL A 15 13.14 3.22 17.93
CA VAL A 15 13.91 3.48 19.16
C VAL A 15 15.41 3.34 18.90
N ALA A 16 15.83 2.31 18.17
CA ALA A 16 17.22 2.11 17.78
C ALA A 16 17.73 3.29 16.92
N GLY A 17 16.93 3.77 15.96
CA GLY A 17 17.21 4.96 15.16
C GLY A 17 17.46 6.19 16.04
N TRP A 18 16.57 6.46 17.00
CA TRP A 18 16.74 7.53 17.98
C TRP A 18 18.03 7.41 18.79
N MET A 19 18.30 6.22 19.35
CA MET A 19 19.51 5.96 20.15
C MET A 19 20.79 6.16 19.32
N LEU A 20 20.79 5.69 18.07
CA LEU A 20 21.91 5.88 17.15
C LEU A 20 22.12 7.38 16.85
N GLY A 21 21.03 8.13 16.64
CA GLY A 21 21.08 9.57 16.41
C GLY A 21 21.69 10.32 17.59
N ARG A 22 21.29 9.97 18.82
CA ARG A 22 21.88 10.55 20.03
C ARG A 22 23.37 10.25 20.15
N ARG A 23 23.79 9.00 19.94
CA ARG A 23 25.21 8.61 19.95
C ARG A 23 26.02 9.34 18.88
N ALA A 24 25.48 9.50 17.67
CA ALA A 24 26.12 10.25 16.61
C ALA A 24 26.23 11.75 16.95
N GLY A 25 25.21 12.30 17.61
CA GLY A 25 25.17 13.68 18.08
C GLY A 25 26.24 14.02 19.12
N SER A 26 26.59 13.08 20.00
CA SER A 26 27.62 13.25 21.04
C SER A 26 29.03 12.95 20.55
N ALA A 27 29.20 12.18 19.47
CA ALA A 27 30.50 11.76 18.92
C ALA A 27 31.29 12.87 18.19
N GLY A 28 30.74 14.09 18.08
CA GLY A 28 31.39 15.25 17.46
C GLY A 28 30.60 15.83 16.28
N ASP A 29 30.97 17.05 15.86
CA ASP A 29 30.16 17.83 14.92
C ASP A 29 30.09 17.21 13.51
N ARG A 30 31.19 16.62 13.03
CA ARG A 30 31.22 15.94 11.72
C ARG A 30 30.28 14.72 11.71
N THR A 31 30.35 13.87 12.73
CA THR A 31 29.52 12.67 12.85
C THR A 31 28.04 13.02 12.96
N ALA A 32 27.70 14.04 13.77
CA ALA A 32 26.33 14.53 13.89
C ALA A 32 25.77 15.02 12.55
N ARG A 33 26.54 15.84 11.81
CA ARG A 33 26.15 16.33 10.47
C ARG A 33 25.93 15.20 9.48
N LEU A 34 26.85 14.24 9.42
CA LEU A 34 26.74 13.09 8.51
C LEU A 34 25.51 12.24 8.82
N ALA A 35 25.23 11.97 10.11
CA ALA A 35 24.05 11.21 10.52
C ALA A 35 22.74 11.95 10.17
N ALA A 36 22.70 13.27 10.36
CA ALA A 36 21.53 14.08 9.99
C ALA A 36 21.31 14.09 8.47
N ILE A 37 22.36 14.30 7.67
CA ILE A 37 22.29 14.24 6.20
C ILE A 37 21.81 12.88 5.73
N LEU A 38 22.39 11.79 6.27
CA LEU A 38 21.98 10.44 5.94
C LEU A 38 20.50 10.21 6.26
N GLY A 39 20.03 10.62 7.44
CA GLY A 39 18.62 10.51 7.81
C GLY A 39 17.69 11.24 6.84
N VAL A 40 18.05 12.46 6.41
CA VAL A 40 17.27 13.24 5.43
C VAL A 40 17.27 12.56 4.06
N VAL A 41 18.43 12.09 3.58
CA VAL A 41 18.55 11.37 2.31
C VAL A 41 17.69 10.12 2.31
N LEU A 42 17.71 9.35 3.41
CA LEU A 42 16.87 8.16 3.56
C LEU A 42 15.38 8.51 3.55
N LEU A 43 14.95 9.59 4.22
CA LEU A 43 13.56 10.05 4.20
C LEU A 43 13.10 10.46 2.80
N ILE A 44 13.95 11.16 2.04
CA ILE A 44 13.66 11.56 0.66
C ILE A 44 13.55 10.30 -0.21
N ALA A 45 14.51 9.38 -0.10
CA ALA A 45 14.50 8.12 -0.83
C ALA A 45 13.23 7.30 -0.52
N TRP A 46 12.83 7.20 0.76
CA TRP A 46 11.61 6.51 1.17
C TRP A 46 10.35 7.17 0.61
N THR A 47 10.26 8.50 0.68
CA THR A 47 9.13 9.25 0.13
C THR A 47 9.03 9.09 -1.39
N TRP A 48 10.16 9.05 -2.08
CA TRP A 48 10.22 8.77 -3.51
C TRP A 48 9.75 7.35 -3.83
N LEU A 49 10.21 6.34 -3.07
CA LEU A 49 9.76 4.95 -3.24
C LEU A 49 8.25 4.78 -3.03
N LEU A 50 7.64 5.51 -2.08
CA LEU A 50 6.19 5.51 -1.88
C LEU A 50 5.43 6.09 -3.08
N ARG A 51 6.02 7.04 -3.81
CA ARG A 51 5.44 7.60 -5.04
C ARG A 51 5.68 6.72 -6.26
N HIS A 52 6.71 5.89 -6.24
CA HIS A 52 7.08 4.98 -7.32
C HIS A 52 7.11 3.52 -6.84
N PRO A 53 5.95 2.96 -6.42
CA PRO A 53 5.90 1.63 -5.81
C PRO A 53 6.36 0.52 -6.75
N ALA A 54 6.20 0.69 -8.08
CA ALA A 54 6.73 -0.23 -9.09
C ALA A 54 8.27 -0.37 -9.04
N VAL A 55 8.99 0.69 -8.67
CA VAL A 55 10.44 0.62 -8.41
C VAL A 55 10.70 -0.03 -7.05
N GLY A 56 9.93 0.35 -6.03
CA GLY A 56 10.05 -0.23 -4.68
C GLY A 56 10.00 -1.75 -4.69
N VAL A 57 9.00 -2.35 -5.35
CA VAL A 57 8.82 -3.81 -5.37
C VAL A 57 9.93 -4.57 -6.11
N ARG A 58 10.76 -3.89 -6.92
CA ARG A 58 11.95 -4.48 -7.54
C ARG A 58 13.15 -4.52 -6.60
N LEU A 59 13.23 -3.57 -5.67
CA LEU A 59 14.37 -3.43 -4.75
C LEU A 59 14.12 -4.10 -3.41
N VAL A 60 12.88 -4.11 -2.95
CA VAL A 60 12.48 -4.58 -1.64
C VAL A 60 11.38 -5.61 -1.80
N PRO A 61 11.46 -6.79 -1.14
CA PRO A 61 10.42 -7.79 -1.19
C PRO A 61 9.04 -7.18 -0.86
N VAL A 62 8.03 -7.52 -1.66
CA VAL A 62 6.66 -6.99 -1.49
C VAL A 62 6.12 -7.24 -0.09
N SER A 63 6.46 -8.39 0.51
CA SER A 63 6.06 -8.76 1.87
C SER A 63 6.61 -7.81 2.93
N LEU A 64 7.80 -7.25 2.73
CA LEU A 64 8.37 -6.24 3.61
C LEU A 64 7.69 -4.89 3.35
N LEU A 65 7.62 -4.44 2.09
CA LEU A 65 7.03 -3.15 1.72
C LEU A 65 5.58 -3.00 2.20
N ALA A 66 4.76 -4.03 2.01
CA ALA A 66 3.36 -4.04 2.43
C ALA A 66 3.19 -3.92 3.95
N ARG A 67 4.22 -4.22 4.75
CA ARG A 67 4.18 -4.13 6.21
C ARG A 67 4.79 -2.86 6.78
N VAL A 68 5.75 -2.28 6.05
CA VAL A 68 6.34 -1.00 6.41
C VAL A 68 5.62 0.19 5.77
N GLU A 69 4.56 -0.06 4.98
CA GLU A 69 3.71 1.03 4.49
C GLU A 69 3.14 1.83 5.66
N GLY A 70 3.24 3.15 5.59
CA GLY A 70 2.81 4.06 6.67
C GLY A 70 3.78 4.18 7.86
N THR A 71 4.79 3.32 8.01
CA THR A 71 5.73 3.36 9.16
C THR A 71 7.20 3.43 8.78
N GLY A 72 7.57 3.12 7.54
CA GLY A 72 8.97 3.00 7.11
C GLY A 72 9.81 4.29 7.26
N SER A 73 9.19 5.47 7.27
CA SER A 73 9.87 6.75 7.50
C SER A 73 10.23 7.02 8.96
N VAL A 74 9.53 6.38 9.91
CA VAL A 74 9.64 6.70 11.35
C VAL A 74 11.06 6.48 11.88
N PRO A 75 11.77 5.38 11.57
CA PRO A 75 13.14 5.20 12.06
C PRO A 75 14.13 6.25 11.55
N MET A 76 13.97 6.71 10.30
CA MET A 76 14.84 7.73 9.70
C MET A 76 14.57 9.09 10.35
N PHE A 77 13.30 9.39 10.62
CA PHE A 77 12.91 10.59 11.36
C PHE A 77 13.42 10.55 12.80
N ALA A 78 13.28 9.41 13.48
CA ALA A 78 13.79 9.20 14.83
C ALA A 78 15.33 9.39 14.92
N LEU A 79 16.07 8.92 13.91
CA LEU A 79 17.52 9.17 13.79
C LEU A 79 17.85 10.67 13.78
N ILE A 80 17.16 11.45 12.94
CA ILE A 80 17.36 12.91 12.87
C ILE A 80 17.04 13.56 14.20
N LEU A 81 15.89 13.21 14.81
CA LEU A 81 15.49 13.81 16.08
C LEU A 81 16.44 13.44 17.22
N GLY A 82 17.02 12.23 17.22
CA GLY A 82 18.05 11.84 18.18
C GLY A 82 19.30 12.72 18.10
N VAL A 83 19.76 13.05 16.88
CA VAL A 83 20.86 14.01 16.67
C VAL A 83 20.47 15.40 17.18
N CYS A 84 19.29 15.88 16.81
CA CYS A 84 18.79 17.20 17.23
C CYS A 84 18.65 17.32 18.75
N TRP A 85 18.17 16.27 19.42
CA TRP A 85 18.01 16.24 20.88
C TRP A 85 19.35 16.41 21.59
N GLU A 86 20.37 15.66 21.16
CA GLU A 86 21.70 15.70 21.77
C GLU A 86 22.41 17.04 21.52
N ARG A 87 22.14 17.67 20.37
CA ARG A 87 22.72 18.98 20.01
C ARG A 87 21.96 20.18 20.59
N ALA A 88 20.75 19.97 21.10
CA ALA A 88 19.94 21.04 21.68
C ALA A 88 20.53 21.56 23.00
N ARG A 89 20.94 22.84 22.99
CA ARG A 89 21.61 23.49 24.14
C ARG A 89 20.65 24.20 25.08
N VAL A 90 19.49 24.64 24.57
CA VAL A 90 18.51 25.42 25.34
C VAL A 90 17.20 24.66 25.49
N ALA A 91 16.47 24.93 26.58
CA ALA A 91 15.20 24.27 26.90
C ALA A 91 14.17 24.38 25.76
N ARG A 92 14.10 25.54 25.09
CA ARG A 92 13.18 25.75 23.95
C ARG A 92 13.47 24.82 22.78
N GLN A 93 14.73 24.57 22.45
CA GLN A 93 15.11 23.63 21.38
C GLN A 93 14.70 22.20 21.75
N ARG A 94 14.94 21.78 23.00
CA ARG A 94 14.51 20.48 23.50
C ARG A 94 12.99 20.34 23.47
N ALA A 95 12.25 21.39 23.83
CA ALA A 95 10.79 21.40 23.74
C ALA A 95 10.30 21.18 22.30
N VAL A 96 10.91 21.85 21.31
CA VAL A 96 10.58 21.64 19.88
C VAL A 96 10.86 20.20 19.44
N VAL A 97 12.01 19.64 19.80
CA VAL A 97 12.33 18.24 19.47
C VAL A 97 11.37 17.29 20.20
N GLY A 98 11.00 17.58 21.44
CA GLY A 98 10.01 16.79 22.20
C GLY A 98 8.65 16.76 21.52
N TRP A 99 8.17 17.91 21.01
CA TRP A 99 6.95 17.96 20.20
C TRP A 99 7.09 17.17 18.89
N ALA A 100 8.24 17.25 18.22
CA ALA A 100 8.50 16.46 17.02
C ALA A 100 8.49 14.94 17.31
N VAL A 101 9.01 14.50 18.45
CA VAL A 101 8.91 13.11 18.90
C VAL A 101 7.45 12.70 19.12
N ALA A 102 6.66 13.54 19.80
CA ALA A 102 5.23 13.28 20.01
C ALA A 102 4.48 13.13 18.67
N LEU A 103 4.75 14.00 17.70
CA LEU A 103 4.20 13.88 16.33
C LEU A 103 4.66 12.59 15.63
N GLY A 104 5.92 12.19 15.81
CA GLY A 104 6.43 10.92 15.28
C GLY A 104 5.73 9.70 15.89
N ILE A 105 5.41 9.72 17.18
CA ILE A 105 4.64 8.68 17.86
C ILE A 105 3.21 8.63 17.32
N VAL A 106 2.54 9.78 17.19
CA VAL A 106 1.19 9.86 16.61
C VAL A 106 1.18 9.33 15.17
N TYR A 107 2.19 9.70 14.37
CA TYR A 107 2.33 9.20 13.00
C TYR A 107 2.55 7.68 12.96
N LEU A 108 3.42 7.13 13.82
CA LEU A 108 3.64 5.68 13.94
C LEU A 108 2.37 4.94 14.36
N ALA A 109 1.64 5.48 15.33
CA ALA A 109 0.39 4.88 15.82
C ALA A 109 -0.71 4.90 14.73
N ASN A 110 -0.83 6.00 13.98
CA ASN A 110 -1.80 6.11 12.90
C ASN A 110 -1.41 5.23 11.69
N GLY A 111 -0.18 5.37 11.20
CA GLY A 111 0.32 4.63 10.04
C GLY A 111 0.58 3.15 10.31
N GLY A 112 0.83 2.75 11.55
CA GLY A 112 1.10 1.37 11.96
C GLY A 112 -0.05 0.69 12.70
N GLY A 113 -1.08 1.43 13.13
CA GLY A 113 -2.20 0.89 13.91
C GLY A 113 -2.96 -0.22 13.20
N TRP A 114 -2.94 -0.24 11.86
CA TRP A 114 -3.53 -1.32 11.07
C TRP A 114 -2.86 -2.69 11.32
N LEU A 115 -1.59 -2.74 11.72
CA LEU A 115 -0.89 -3.98 12.08
C LEU A 115 -1.43 -4.61 13.37
N LEU A 116 -2.09 -3.81 14.22
CA LEU A 116 -2.70 -4.27 15.47
C LEU A 116 -4.17 -4.71 15.28
N GLN A 117 -4.74 -4.44 14.12
CA GLN A 117 -6.13 -4.76 13.81
C GLN A 117 -6.23 -6.13 13.12
N GLN A 118 -7.31 -6.85 13.38
CA GLN A 118 -7.63 -8.08 12.65
C GLN A 118 -8.48 -7.76 11.41
N THR A 119 -8.36 -8.60 10.38
CA THR A 119 -9.28 -8.54 9.23
C THR A 119 -10.67 -8.98 9.69
N PRO A 120 -11.74 -8.18 9.45
CA PRO A 120 -13.10 -8.54 9.85
C PRO A 120 -13.73 -9.52 8.83
N ASP A 121 -13.17 -10.73 8.72
CA ASP A 121 -13.55 -11.71 7.70
C ASP A 121 -14.99 -12.24 7.86
N ALA A 122 -15.51 -12.29 9.08
CA ALA A 122 -16.87 -12.75 9.37
C ALA A 122 -17.97 -11.93 8.67
N VAL A 123 -17.71 -10.67 8.32
CA VAL A 123 -18.66 -9.79 7.63
C VAL A 123 -18.41 -9.69 6.12
N MET A 124 -17.36 -10.35 5.62
CA MET A 124 -16.96 -10.35 4.21
C MET A 124 -17.61 -11.50 3.43
N GLY A 125 -17.89 -11.30 2.14
CA GLY A 125 -18.43 -12.33 1.24
C GLY A 125 -19.92 -12.61 1.42
N ARG A 126 -20.63 -11.80 2.23
CA ARG A 126 -22.09 -11.92 2.43
C ARG A 126 -22.92 -11.17 1.38
N SER A 127 -22.28 -10.61 0.35
CA SER A 127 -23.02 -9.94 -0.72
C SER A 127 -23.94 -10.93 -1.42
N THR A 128 -25.25 -10.70 -1.30
CA THR A 128 -26.30 -11.51 -1.94
C THR A 128 -26.64 -11.01 -3.34
N ARG A 129 -25.96 -9.97 -3.84
CA ARG A 129 -26.16 -9.49 -5.22
C ARG A 129 -25.55 -10.50 -6.18
N ALA A 130 -26.40 -11.39 -6.69
CA ALA A 130 -26.11 -12.11 -7.92
C ALA A 130 -25.96 -11.08 -9.04
N THR A 131 -24.75 -10.93 -9.56
CA THR A 131 -24.52 -10.18 -10.78
C THR A 131 -24.62 -11.16 -11.95
N GLY A 132 -25.18 -10.74 -13.08
CA GLY A 132 -25.33 -11.59 -14.26
C GLY A 132 -24.01 -12.08 -14.89
N SER A 133 -22.87 -11.79 -14.25
CA SER A 133 -21.53 -12.28 -14.61
C SER A 133 -20.98 -13.10 -13.45
N GLU A 134 -20.85 -14.41 -13.62
CA GLU A 134 -20.38 -15.34 -12.57
C GLU A 134 -18.98 -14.98 -12.00
N ALA A 135 -18.20 -14.19 -12.75
CA ALA A 135 -16.84 -13.82 -12.38
C ALA A 135 -16.73 -12.54 -11.54
N LEU A 136 -17.75 -11.66 -11.52
CA LEU A 136 -17.71 -10.43 -10.75
C LEU A 136 -17.99 -10.71 -9.26
N VAL A 137 -17.12 -10.21 -8.39
CA VAL A 137 -17.28 -10.27 -6.93
C VAL A 137 -17.62 -8.88 -6.41
N MET A 138 -18.86 -8.73 -5.92
CA MET A 138 -19.31 -7.49 -5.29
C MET A 138 -18.71 -7.33 -3.89
N GLN A 139 -18.38 -6.10 -3.51
CA GLN A 139 -17.92 -5.80 -2.16
C GLN A 139 -19.11 -5.83 -1.17
N SER A 140 -18.86 -6.35 0.03
CA SER A 140 -19.88 -6.44 1.09
C SER A 140 -19.76 -5.31 2.13
N GLN A 141 -18.58 -4.68 2.23
CA GLN A 141 -18.29 -3.55 3.12
C GLN A 141 -17.70 -2.38 2.33
N ASP A 142 -17.87 -1.14 2.80
CA ASP A 142 -17.35 0.08 2.15
C ASP A 142 -15.80 0.15 2.04
N PHE A 143 -15.09 -0.63 2.87
CA PHE A 143 -13.63 -0.76 2.88
C PHE A 143 -13.10 -2.03 2.16
N SER A 144 -13.94 -2.77 1.45
CA SER A 144 -13.59 -4.07 0.85
C SER A 144 -13.47 -4.08 -0.69
N CYS A 145 -13.36 -2.91 -1.32
CA CYS A 145 -13.18 -2.81 -2.78
C CYS A 145 -11.93 -3.56 -3.28
N VAL A 146 -10.80 -3.45 -2.59
CA VAL A 146 -9.54 -4.12 -2.98
C VAL A 146 -9.65 -5.65 -3.00
N PRO A 147 -10.07 -6.34 -1.91
CA PRO A 147 -10.19 -7.79 -1.95
C PRO A 147 -11.27 -8.26 -2.94
N ALA A 148 -12.36 -7.52 -3.12
CA ALA A 148 -13.38 -7.84 -4.11
C ALA A 148 -12.86 -7.71 -5.56
N ALA A 149 -12.11 -6.65 -5.87
CA ALA A 149 -11.47 -6.48 -7.17
C ALA A 149 -10.40 -7.57 -7.44
N CYS A 150 -9.60 -7.94 -6.42
CA CYS A 150 -8.64 -9.04 -6.53
C CYS A 150 -9.34 -10.38 -6.78
N ALA A 151 -10.44 -10.66 -6.06
CA ALA A 151 -11.21 -11.89 -6.26
C ALA A 151 -11.85 -11.93 -7.66
N THR A 152 -12.36 -10.79 -8.14
CA THR A 152 -12.86 -10.63 -9.52
C THR A 152 -11.78 -10.91 -10.54
N LEU A 153 -10.59 -10.30 -10.39
CA LEU A 153 -9.45 -10.53 -11.27
C LEU A 153 -9.09 -12.01 -11.37
N LEU A 154 -8.95 -12.69 -10.22
CA LEU A 154 -8.63 -14.11 -10.17
C LEU A 154 -9.70 -14.96 -10.86
N ARG A 155 -10.99 -14.72 -10.58
CA ARG A 155 -12.09 -15.47 -11.22
C ARG A 155 -12.10 -15.31 -12.74
N ARG A 156 -11.79 -14.11 -13.25
CA ARG A 156 -11.70 -13.88 -14.69
C ARG A 156 -10.54 -14.63 -15.34
N TRP A 157 -9.49 -14.93 -14.57
CA TRP A 157 -8.38 -15.80 -14.97
C TRP A 157 -8.63 -17.29 -14.68
N GLY A 158 -9.87 -17.67 -14.30
CA GLY A 158 -10.22 -19.06 -13.98
C GLY A 158 -9.79 -19.52 -12.59
N GLU A 159 -9.24 -18.64 -11.77
CA GLU A 159 -8.81 -18.95 -10.41
C GLU A 159 -9.96 -18.71 -9.40
N PRO A 160 -10.43 -19.74 -8.68
CA PRO A 160 -11.51 -19.57 -7.71
C PRO A 160 -11.04 -18.69 -6.55
N ALA A 161 -11.77 -17.61 -6.31
CA ALA A 161 -11.50 -16.69 -5.21
C ALA A 161 -12.81 -16.14 -4.63
N SER A 162 -12.81 -15.83 -3.33
CA SER A 162 -13.90 -15.12 -2.66
C SER A 162 -13.36 -13.82 -2.08
N GLU A 163 -14.27 -12.85 -1.88
CA GLU A 163 -13.95 -11.60 -1.19
C GLU A 163 -13.34 -11.86 0.19
N ALA A 164 -13.95 -12.75 1.00
CA ALA A 164 -13.48 -13.06 2.34
C ALA A 164 -12.06 -13.67 2.35
N ASN A 165 -11.76 -14.57 1.40
CA ASN A 165 -10.43 -15.15 1.27
C ASN A 165 -9.41 -14.07 0.92
N MET A 166 -9.72 -13.23 -0.07
CA MET A 166 -8.82 -12.14 -0.46
C MET A 166 -8.71 -11.06 0.62
N ALA A 167 -9.73 -10.80 1.42
CA ALA A 167 -9.67 -9.82 2.51
C ALA A 167 -8.63 -10.22 3.58
N ARG A 168 -8.50 -11.53 3.85
CA ARG A 168 -7.43 -12.04 4.73
C ARG A 168 -6.06 -11.87 4.10
N LEU A 169 -5.89 -12.29 2.85
CA LEU A 169 -4.60 -12.23 2.13
C LEU A 169 -4.12 -10.81 1.89
N THR A 170 -5.02 -9.88 1.55
CA THR A 170 -4.71 -8.46 1.37
C THR A 170 -4.74 -7.66 2.68
N ARG A 171 -4.90 -8.33 3.83
CA ARG A 171 -4.93 -7.71 5.17
C ARG A 171 -5.85 -6.48 5.22
N THR A 172 -7.06 -6.65 4.71
CA THR A 172 -8.06 -5.58 4.67
C THR A 172 -8.48 -5.21 6.08
N ARG A 173 -8.54 -3.91 6.39
CA ARG A 173 -8.95 -3.40 7.71
C ARG A 173 -10.24 -2.60 7.65
N ALA A 174 -11.00 -2.66 8.74
CA ALA A 174 -12.19 -1.82 8.89
C ALA A 174 -11.82 -0.33 8.82
N GLY A 175 -12.58 0.44 8.06
CA GLY A 175 -12.41 1.88 7.90
C GLY A 175 -11.25 2.35 7.00
N SER A 176 -10.16 1.59 6.88
CA SER A 176 -9.00 1.97 6.03
C SER A 176 -8.79 1.08 4.80
N GLY A 177 -9.40 -0.09 4.76
CA GLY A 177 -9.34 -1.01 3.63
C GLY A 177 -7.96 -1.65 3.42
N SER A 178 -7.56 -1.79 2.16
CA SER A 178 -6.26 -2.33 1.74
C SER A 178 -5.60 -1.43 0.70
N THR A 179 -4.28 -1.54 0.57
CA THR A 179 -3.48 -0.78 -0.40
C THR A 179 -3.13 -1.62 -1.63
N MET A 180 -2.57 -0.96 -2.64
CA MET A 180 -2.00 -1.62 -3.83
C MET A 180 -0.88 -2.61 -3.48
N LEU A 181 -0.02 -2.30 -2.50
CA LEU A 181 1.07 -3.18 -2.07
C LEU A 181 0.55 -4.43 -1.35
N ARG A 182 -0.45 -4.26 -0.47
CA ARG A 182 -1.12 -5.38 0.18
C ARG A 182 -1.96 -6.22 -0.81
N ALA A 183 -2.53 -5.59 -1.83
CA ALA A 183 -3.18 -6.31 -2.95
C ALA A 183 -2.16 -7.18 -3.70
N LEU A 184 -1.01 -6.62 -4.06
CA LEU A 184 0.07 -7.33 -4.73
C LEU A 184 0.59 -8.50 -3.89
N GLU A 185 0.82 -8.29 -2.59
CA GLU A 185 1.23 -9.35 -1.66
C GLU A 185 0.17 -10.45 -1.60
N GLY A 186 -1.09 -10.11 -1.37
CA GLY A 186 -2.17 -11.08 -1.25
C GLY A 186 -2.41 -11.88 -2.52
N LEU A 187 -2.31 -11.25 -3.70
CA LEU A 187 -2.33 -11.96 -4.99
C LEU A 187 -1.12 -12.87 -5.16
N SER A 188 0.07 -12.44 -4.74
CA SER A 188 1.29 -13.25 -4.83
C SER A 188 1.20 -14.49 -3.96
N GLU A 189 0.63 -14.35 -2.76
CA GLU A 189 0.36 -15.45 -1.84
C GLU A 189 -0.71 -16.39 -2.41
N ARG A 190 -1.81 -15.87 -2.95
CA ARG A 190 -2.89 -16.70 -3.55
C ARG A 190 -2.41 -17.50 -4.76
N LEU A 191 -1.52 -16.93 -5.56
CA LEU A 191 -0.97 -17.51 -6.78
C LEU A 191 0.37 -18.24 -6.52
N ALA A 192 0.73 -18.48 -5.25
CA ALA A 192 1.90 -19.28 -4.92
C ALA A 192 1.70 -20.72 -5.42
N GLY A 193 2.47 -21.11 -6.43
CA GLY A 193 2.39 -22.43 -7.07
C GLY A 193 1.50 -22.50 -8.32
N ALA A 194 0.85 -21.40 -8.70
CA ALA A 194 0.17 -21.30 -9.99
C ALA A 194 1.16 -20.85 -11.09
N ASP A 195 0.78 -21.08 -12.36
CA ASP A 195 1.53 -20.61 -13.54
C ASP A 195 1.38 -19.10 -13.78
N LEU A 196 0.63 -18.41 -12.93
CA LEU A 196 0.45 -16.96 -12.97
C LEU A 196 1.28 -16.28 -11.86
N ARG A 197 1.65 -15.02 -12.12
CA ARG A 197 2.21 -14.11 -11.12
C ARG A 197 1.63 -12.71 -11.28
N PRO A 198 1.34 -12.00 -10.18
CA PRO A 198 0.92 -10.62 -10.27
C PRO A 198 2.14 -9.70 -10.44
N VAL A 199 2.00 -8.67 -11.27
CA VAL A 199 3.04 -7.66 -11.51
C VAL A 199 2.44 -6.27 -11.35
N LEU A 200 3.06 -5.45 -10.49
CA LEU A 200 2.71 -4.04 -10.33
C LEU A 200 3.48 -3.19 -11.35
N LEU A 201 2.74 -2.48 -12.19
CA LEU A 201 3.28 -1.60 -13.22
C LEU A 201 2.85 -0.15 -12.94
N GLN A 202 3.75 0.77 -13.30
CA GLN A 202 3.42 2.19 -13.46
C GLN A 202 3.36 2.47 -14.96
N VAL A 203 2.20 2.92 -15.45
CA VAL A 203 1.94 3.09 -16.88
C VAL A 203 1.19 4.38 -17.14
N ASP A 204 1.42 4.98 -18.31
CA ASP A 204 0.60 6.07 -18.79
C ASP A 204 -0.72 5.54 -19.36
N TYR A 205 -1.77 6.38 -19.35
CA TYR A 205 -3.09 5.99 -19.86
C TYR A 205 -3.04 5.45 -21.30
N ALA A 206 -2.23 6.05 -22.16
CA ALA A 206 -2.08 5.66 -23.57
C ALA A 206 -1.53 4.23 -23.76
N ASP A 207 -0.76 3.72 -22.78
CA ASP A 207 -0.18 2.38 -22.83
C ASP A 207 -1.12 1.30 -22.27
N LEU A 208 -2.23 1.68 -21.65
CA LEU A 208 -3.19 0.74 -21.03
C LEU A 208 -3.71 -0.30 -22.03
N VAL A 209 -3.88 0.08 -23.31
CA VAL A 209 -4.31 -0.84 -24.38
C VAL A 209 -3.33 -1.98 -24.65
N ARG A 210 -2.05 -1.80 -24.32
CA ARG A 210 -0.98 -2.77 -24.60
C ARG A 210 -0.85 -3.82 -23.50
N LEU A 211 -1.51 -3.63 -22.37
CA LEU A 211 -1.40 -4.50 -21.22
C LEU A 211 -2.29 -5.74 -21.36
N PRO A 212 -1.89 -6.88 -20.78
CA PRO A 212 -2.76 -8.04 -20.68
C PRO A 212 -3.99 -7.70 -19.83
N MET A 213 -5.16 -8.09 -20.33
CA MET A 213 -6.45 -7.91 -19.68
C MET A 213 -7.01 -9.28 -19.28
N PRO A 214 -7.76 -9.38 -18.16
CA PRO A 214 -8.12 -8.29 -17.25
C PRO A 214 -6.97 -7.88 -16.33
N LEU A 215 -7.07 -6.65 -15.80
CA LEU A 215 -6.15 -6.08 -14.81
C LEU A 215 -6.92 -5.32 -13.72
N ILE A 216 -6.27 -4.96 -12.61
CA ILE A 216 -6.88 -4.09 -11.58
C ILE A 216 -6.15 -2.78 -11.46
N THR A 217 -6.90 -1.72 -11.19
CA THR A 217 -6.37 -0.36 -10.98
C THR A 217 -7.16 0.36 -9.90
N PRO A 218 -6.50 1.15 -9.04
CA PRO A 218 -7.17 2.22 -8.31
C PRO A 218 -7.57 3.34 -9.29
N LEU A 219 -8.79 3.82 -9.17
CA LEU A 219 -9.27 5.05 -9.77
C LEU A 219 -9.43 6.11 -8.66
N GLN A 220 -9.18 7.37 -9.02
CA GLN A 220 -9.31 8.53 -8.15
C GLN A 220 -10.54 9.34 -8.56
N ASN A 221 -11.72 8.91 -8.12
CA ASN A 221 -12.98 9.57 -8.45
C ASN A 221 -13.25 10.81 -7.56
N GLU A 222 -12.70 10.83 -6.35
CA GLU A 222 -12.81 11.93 -5.39
C GLU A 222 -11.42 12.34 -4.90
N ALA A 223 -11.23 13.56 -4.40
CA ALA A 223 -9.90 14.08 -4.02
C ALA A 223 -9.15 13.21 -2.98
N SER A 224 -9.87 12.55 -2.06
CA SER A 224 -9.29 11.81 -0.94
C SER A 224 -9.49 10.29 -1.01
N ARG A 225 -10.37 9.78 -1.89
CA ARG A 225 -10.74 8.37 -1.92
C ARG A 225 -10.33 7.71 -3.24
N ARG A 226 -9.54 6.64 -3.10
CA ARG A 226 -9.23 5.72 -4.19
C ARG A 226 -10.19 4.54 -4.13
N HIS A 227 -10.64 4.11 -5.30
CA HIS A 227 -11.51 2.95 -5.46
C HIS A 227 -10.87 1.93 -6.39
N MET A 228 -10.75 0.67 -5.96
CA MET A 228 -10.12 -0.37 -6.77
C MET A 228 -11.17 -1.06 -7.65
N VAL A 229 -10.89 -1.11 -8.94
CA VAL A 229 -11.75 -1.77 -9.94
C VAL A 229 -10.94 -2.74 -10.79
N ALA A 230 -11.61 -3.70 -11.43
CA ALA A 230 -11.01 -4.49 -12.51
C ALA A 230 -11.39 -3.91 -13.87
N ILE A 231 -10.41 -3.75 -14.75
CA ILE A 231 -10.62 -3.46 -16.17
C ILE A 231 -10.68 -4.80 -16.89
N ASP A 232 -11.82 -5.11 -17.50
CA ASP A 232 -12.03 -6.41 -18.14
C ASP A 232 -11.48 -6.46 -19.56
N ARG A 233 -11.88 -5.48 -20.38
CA ARG A 233 -11.51 -5.41 -21.80
C ARG A 233 -11.68 -4.00 -22.33
N ARG A 234 -10.94 -3.70 -23.39
CA ARG A 234 -11.15 -2.51 -24.21
C ARG A 234 -12.33 -2.72 -25.16
N VAL A 235 -13.10 -1.65 -25.38
CA VAL A 235 -14.11 -1.54 -26.44
C VAL A 235 -13.84 -0.26 -27.24
N ALA A 236 -14.60 0.00 -28.32
CA ALA A 236 -14.26 1.00 -29.33
C ALA A 236 -13.77 2.36 -28.78
N ALA A 237 -14.51 2.97 -27.84
CA ALA A 237 -14.19 4.29 -27.26
C ALA A 237 -14.08 4.26 -25.72
N GLY A 238 -13.67 3.13 -25.14
CA GLY A 238 -13.61 3.00 -23.70
C GLY A 238 -13.25 1.60 -23.21
N TYR A 239 -13.61 1.34 -21.95
CA TYR A 239 -13.33 0.08 -21.28
C TYR A 239 -14.57 -0.45 -20.57
N VAL A 240 -14.66 -1.77 -20.47
CA VAL A 240 -15.62 -2.41 -19.57
C VAL A 240 -14.96 -2.56 -18.21
N LEU A 241 -15.56 -1.95 -17.19
CA LEU A 241 -15.16 -2.08 -15.79
C LEU A 241 -16.02 -3.10 -15.07
N LEU A 242 -15.37 -3.83 -14.16
CA LEU A 242 -15.96 -4.71 -13.17
C LEU A 242 -15.73 -4.05 -11.81
N ASP A 243 -16.68 -3.23 -11.42
CA ASP A 243 -16.63 -2.42 -10.20
C ASP A 243 -17.28 -3.18 -9.03
N PRO A 244 -16.58 -3.37 -7.90
CA PRO A 244 -17.15 -4.05 -6.74
C PRO A 244 -18.40 -3.39 -6.12
N ILE A 245 -18.68 -2.12 -6.39
CA ILE A 245 -19.84 -1.36 -5.87
C ILE A 245 -20.97 -1.34 -6.91
N ASP A 246 -20.65 -0.89 -8.12
CA ASP A 246 -21.63 -0.55 -9.15
C ASP A 246 -21.88 -1.70 -10.14
N GLY A 247 -21.03 -2.72 -10.11
CA GLY A 247 -21.11 -3.89 -10.97
C GLY A 247 -20.44 -3.69 -12.32
N VAL A 248 -21.05 -4.19 -13.39
CA VAL A 248 -20.48 -4.12 -14.74
C VAL A 248 -20.97 -2.86 -15.44
N TYR A 249 -20.06 -1.99 -15.85
CA TYR A 249 -20.39 -0.81 -16.65
C TYR A 249 -19.29 -0.45 -17.64
N TRP A 250 -19.64 0.42 -18.60
CA TRP A 250 -18.73 0.98 -19.57
C TRP A 250 -18.26 2.37 -19.12
N ILE A 251 -16.96 2.63 -19.23
CA ILE A 251 -16.36 3.95 -19.00
C ILE A 251 -15.73 4.45 -20.29
N GLY A 252 -16.00 5.69 -20.66
CA GLY A 252 -15.40 6.33 -21.83
C GLY A 252 -13.93 6.68 -21.61
N ASP A 253 -13.16 6.82 -22.69
CA ASP A 253 -11.73 7.07 -22.64
C ASP A 253 -11.37 8.33 -21.82
N ASP A 254 -12.04 9.46 -22.05
CA ASP A 254 -11.81 10.72 -21.33
C ASP A 254 -12.09 10.62 -19.82
N GLN A 255 -13.14 9.87 -19.45
CA GLN A 255 -13.53 9.67 -18.06
C GLN A 255 -12.54 8.76 -17.33
N LEU A 256 -12.07 7.70 -17.99
CA LEU A 256 -11.03 6.84 -17.42
C LEU A 256 -9.70 7.60 -17.32
N ALA A 257 -9.30 8.34 -18.36
CA ALA A 257 -8.06 9.11 -18.37
C ALA A 257 -8.00 10.15 -17.23
N SER A 258 -9.12 10.79 -16.90
CA SER A 258 -9.17 11.79 -15.82
C SER A 258 -9.14 11.20 -14.41
N SER A 259 -9.52 9.93 -14.23
CA SER A 259 -9.54 9.23 -12.94
C SER A 259 -8.38 8.24 -12.75
N PHE A 260 -7.66 7.89 -13.81
CA PHE A 260 -6.57 6.92 -13.80
C PHE A 260 -5.29 7.50 -13.19
N ILE A 261 -4.74 6.83 -12.17
CA ILE A 261 -3.54 7.30 -11.46
C ILE A 261 -2.24 6.64 -11.94
N GLY A 262 -2.29 5.88 -13.04
CA GLY A 262 -1.11 5.28 -13.66
C GLY A 262 -0.56 4.03 -12.96
N GLN A 263 -1.32 3.40 -12.06
CA GLN A 263 -0.88 2.21 -11.32
C GLN A 263 -1.79 1.03 -11.62
N VAL A 264 -1.22 -0.11 -12.01
CA VAL A 264 -2.00 -1.31 -12.34
C VAL A 264 -1.34 -2.56 -11.78
N ILE A 265 -2.15 -3.55 -11.37
CA ILE A 265 -1.68 -4.94 -11.26
C ILE A 265 -2.23 -5.72 -12.44
N VAL A 266 -1.32 -6.35 -13.18
CA VAL A 266 -1.61 -7.34 -14.21
C VAL A 266 -1.23 -8.73 -13.71
N LEU A 267 -1.83 -9.77 -14.30
CA LEU A 267 -1.33 -11.15 -14.15
C LEU A 267 -0.53 -11.53 -15.41
N GLU A 268 0.63 -12.13 -15.20
CA GLU A 268 1.49 -12.66 -16.25
C GLU A 268 1.74 -14.15 -16.03
N GLU A 269 1.94 -14.90 -17.12
CA GLU A 269 2.45 -16.27 -17.04
C GLU A 269 3.89 -16.29 -16.51
N ARG A 270 4.21 -17.26 -15.66
CA ARG A 270 5.57 -17.55 -15.20
C ARG A 270 6.33 -18.24 -16.33
N ARG A 271 7.25 -17.50 -16.96
CA ARG A 271 8.24 -18.07 -17.87
C ARG A 271 9.40 -18.71 -17.14
#